data_AF-A0A059CE88-F1
#
_entry.id   AF-A0A059CE88-F1
#
_cell.length_a   1.000
_cell.length_b   1.000
_cell.length_c   1.000
_cell.angle_alpha   90.00
_cell.angle_beta   90.00
_cell.angle_gamma   90.00
#
_symmetry.space_group_name_H-M   'P 1'
#
loop_
_entity.id
_entity.type
_entity.pdbx_description
1 polymer ?
#
loop_
_entity_poly.entity_id
_entity_poly.type
_entity_poly.pdbx_seq_one_letter_code
_entity_poly.pdbx_strand_id
1 'polypeptide(L)'
;MWMARQPCLCTREKQVSESSMRGISDAEEIIQKEVCLGRYCRREEEEHALRSDVDAEREDECGICMELNSKIVLPNCNHAMCLKCYHDWRMISQSCPFCRDSLKRVDSGDLWVLTDTRDIVDMQTVTRENLRRLFIYIEKLPLIIPEALFDTYDSHLR
;
A
#
# COMPACT_ATOMS: atom_id res chain seq x y z
N MET A 1 -20.60 -3.68 -16.28
CA MET A 1 -21.07 -5.07 -16.11
C MET A 1 -21.17 -5.31 -14.61
N TRP A 2 -22.35 -5.05 -14.02
CA TRP A 2 -22.57 -5.24 -12.59
C TRP A 2 -22.95 -6.70 -12.36
N MET A 3 -22.06 -7.49 -11.74
CA MET A 3 -22.43 -8.84 -11.31
C MET A 3 -23.25 -8.71 -10.03
N ALA A 4 -24.56 -8.94 -10.13
CA ALA A 4 -25.42 -9.08 -8.97
C ALA A 4 -24.93 -10.29 -8.15
N ARG A 5 -24.57 -10.06 -6.87
CA ARG A 5 -24.29 -11.13 -5.91
C ARG A 5 -25.56 -12.00 -5.82
N GLN A 6 -25.42 -13.29 -6.09
CA GLN A 6 -26.53 -14.25 -6.02
C GLN A 6 -27.11 -14.25 -4.60
N PRO A 7 -28.42 -13.97 -4.42
CA PRO A 7 -29.08 -14.17 -3.14
C PRO A 7 -29.06 -15.65 -2.77
N CYS A 8 -28.78 -15.96 -1.51
CA CYS A 8 -28.93 -17.32 -1.00
C CYS A 8 -30.38 -17.79 -1.17
N LEU A 9 -30.58 -18.99 -1.74
CA LEU A 9 -31.86 -19.64 -2.04
C LEU A 9 -32.67 -20.07 -0.78
N CYS A 10 -32.68 -19.30 0.31
CA CYS A 10 -33.45 -19.62 1.51
C CYS A 10 -34.88 -19.05 1.47
N THR A 11 -35.19 -18.09 0.59
CA THR A 11 -36.57 -17.61 0.41
C THR A 11 -37.33 -18.51 -0.56
N ARG A 12 -37.69 -19.73 -0.12
CA ARG A 12 -38.81 -20.46 -0.74
C ARG A 12 -40.08 -20.08 0.00
N GLU A 13 -40.79 -19.12 -0.58
CA GLU A 13 -42.19 -18.82 -0.29
C GLU A 13 -42.99 -20.14 -0.28
N LYS A 14 -43.55 -20.51 0.87
CA LYS A 14 -44.54 -21.59 0.94
C LYS A 14 -45.92 -21.01 0.59
N GLN A 15 -46.36 -21.25 -0.64
CA GLN A 15 -47.80 -21.38 -0.90
C GLN A 15 -48.34 -22.56 -0.09
N VAL A 16 -49.42 -22.30 0.63
CA VAL A 16 -50.16 -23.26 1.46
C VAL A 16 -50.78 -24.35 0.58
N SER A 17 -50.43 -25.60 0.83
CA SER A 17 -51.26 -26.76 0.51
C SER A 17 -51.13 -27.80 1.63
N GLU A 18 -52.27 -28.15 2.21
CA GLU A 18 -52.45 -29.01 3.38
C GLU A 18 -51.78 -30.39 3.24
N SER A 19 -50.91 -30.73 4.20
CA SER A 19 -50.87 -32.04 4.86
C SER A 19 -49.71 -32.09 5.87
N SER A 20 -50.08 -32.33 7.14
CA SER A 20 -49.25 -32.75 8.28
C SER A 20 -47.74 -32.45 8.23
N MET A 21 -47.32 -31.35 8.86
CA MET A 21 -45.92 -31.16 9.23
C MET A 21 -45.85 -30.19 10.41
N ARG A 22 -45.11 -30.56 11.47
CA ARG A 22 -44.81 -29.65 12.59
C ARG A 22 -44.26 -28.35 12.00
N GLY A 23 -44.98 -27.25 12.22
CA GLY A 23 -44.50 -25.91 11.89
C GLY A 23 -43.26 -25.63 12.73
N ILE A 24 -42.23 -25.10 12.07
CA ILE A 24 -41.03 -24.57 12.74
C ILE A 24 -41.53 -23.46 13.67
N SER A 25 -41.18 -23.52 14.95
CA SER A 25 -41.62 -22.47 15.90
C SER A 25 -40.89 -21.16 15.63
N ASP A 26 -41.48 -20.03 16.02
CA ASP A 26 -40.88 -18.70 15.86
C ASP A 26 -39.46 -18.62 16.46
N ALA A 27 -39.19 -19.38 17.52
CA ALA A 27 -37.86 -19.48 18.12
C ALA A 27 -36.86 -20.25 17.24
N GLU A 28 -37.30 -21.30 16.56
CA GLU A 28 -36.48 -22.08 15.62
C GLU A 28 -36.19 -21.28 14.34
N GLU A 29 -37.11 -20.42 13.90
CA GLU A 29 -36.91 -19.50 12.78
C GLU A 29 -35.85 -18.42 13.11
N ILE A 30 -35.89 -17.86 14.32
CA ILE A 30 -34.88 -16.89 14.79
C ILE A 30 -33.50 -17.53 14.85
N ILE A 31 -33.39 -18.73 15.43
CA ILE A 31 -32.13 -19.48 15.51
C ILE A 31 -31.60 -19.78 14.10
N GLN A 32 -32.46 -20.23 13.19
CA GLN A 32 -32.03 -20.55 11.83
C GLN A 32 -31.58 -19.30 11.06
N LYS A 33 -32.26 -18.17 11.26
CA LYS A 33 -31.87 -16.88 10.69
C LYS A 33 -30.52 -16.40 11.23
N GLU A 34 -30.27 -16.49 12.54
CA GLU A 34 -28.96 -16.16 13.13
C GLU A 34 -27.86 -17.08 12.63
N VAL A 35 -28.10 -18.40 12.53
CA VAL A 35 -27.12 -19.35 12.01
C VAL A 35 -26.81 -19.08 10.53
N CYS A 36 -27.83 -18.78 9.71
CA CYS A 36 -27.64 -18.42 8.31
C CYS A 36 -26.86 -17.11 8.15
N LEU A 37 -27.17 -16.08 8.93
CA LEU A 37 -26.47 -14.79 8.91
C LEU A 37 -25.03 -14.94 9.39
N GLY A 38 -24.78 -15.67 10.49
CA GLY A 38 -23.43 -15.91 11.01
C GLY A 38 -22.54 -16.66 10.02
N ARG A 39 -23.08 -17.65 9.29
CA ARG A 39 -22.35 -18.35 8.21
C ARG A 39 -22.05 -17.45 7.02
N TYR A 40 -22.96 -16.53 6.68
CA TYR A 40 -22.77 -15.59 5.59
C TYR A 40 -21.70 -14.54 5.92
N CYS A 41 -21.81 -13.86 7.07
CA CYS A 41 -20.84 -12.85 7.51
C CYS A 41 -19.43 -13.43 7.63
N ARG A 42 -19.29 -14.62 8.23
CA ARG A 42 -17.99 -15.29 8.34
C ARG A 42 -17.37 -15.59 6.98
N ARG A 43 -18.18 -16.02 6.01
CA ARG A 43 -17.71 -16.28 4.64
C ARG A 43 -17.29 -14.99 3.92
N GLU A 44 -18.02 -13.89 4.11
CA GLU A 44 -17.65 -12.59 3.53
C GLU A 44 -16.35 -12.03 4.14
N GLU A 45 -16.15 -12.20 5.44
CA GLU A 45 -14.91 -11.83 6.13
C GLU A 45 -13.72 -12.66 5.64
N GLU A 46 -13.89 -13.98 5.49
CA GLU A 46 -12.87 -14.88 4.92
C GLU A 46 -12.55 -14.53 3.44
N GLU A 47 -13.55 -14.25 2.62
CA GLU A 47 -13.39 -13.80 1.23
C GLU A 47 -12.73 -12.41 1.14
N HIS A 48 -13.03 -11.50 2.08
CA HIS A 48 -12.41 -10.18 2.16
C HIS A 48 -10.95 -10.26 2.61
N ALA A 49 -10.65 -11.10 3.59
CA ALA A 49 -9.30 -11.36 4.07
C ALA A 49 -8.43 -11.97 2.96
N LEU A 50 -8.95 -12.93 2.20
CA LEU A 50 -8.26 -13.51 1.06
C LEU A 50 -8.01 -12.46 -0.04
N ARG A 51 -8.98 -11.58 -0.31
CA ARG A 51 -8.79 -10.48 -1.27
C ARG A 51 -7.74 -9.47 -0.82
N SER A 52 -7.70 -9.13 0.48
CA SER A 52 -6.67 -8.22 1.00
C SER A 52 -5.27 -8.82 0.94
N ASP A 53 -5.14 -10.13 1.16
CA ASP A 53 -3.86 -10.84 1.06
C ASP A 53 -3.36 -10.85 -0.40
N VAL A 54 -4.25 -11.15 -1.34
CA VAL A 54 -3.96 -11.12 -2.78
C VAL A 54 -3.62 -9.71 -3.29
N ASP A 55 -4.30 -8.67 -2.82
CA ASP A 55 -3.96 -7.29 -3.20
C ASP A 55 -2.62 -6.83 -2.59
N ALA A 56 -2.26 -7.29 -1.38
CA ALA A 56 -0.96 -7.02 -0.78
C ALA A 56 0.19 -7.65 -1.59
N GLU A 57 0.05 -8.90 -2.05
CA GLU A 57 1.07 -9.55 -2.90
C GLU A 57 1.26 -8.82 -4.24
N ARG A 58 0.16 -8.33 -4.84
CA ARG A 58 0.20 -7.57 -6.09
C ARG A 58 0.87 -6.21 -5.95
N GLU A 59 0.79 -5.61 -4.77
CA GLU A 59 1.47 -4.35 -4.46
C GLU A 59 2.98 -4.51 -4.29
N ASP A 60 3.49 -5.73 -4.06
CA ASP A 60 4.92 -6.06 -3.96
C ASP A 60 5.57 -6.36 -5.32
N GLU A 61 4.78 -6.57 -6.37
CA GLU A 61 5.30 -6.90 -7.70
C GLU A 61 5.80 -5.66 -8.46
N CYS A 62 6.85 -5.84 -9.25
CA CYS A 62 7.27 -4.81 -10.19
C CYS A 62 6.19 -4.58 -11.26
N GLY A 63 5.66 -3.35 -11.38
CA GLY A 63 4.61 -3.03 -12.36
C GLY A 63 5.01 -3.11 -13.84
N ILE A 64 6.26 -3.53 -14.15
CA ILE A 64 6.76 -3.74 -15.51
C ILE A 64 6.92 -5.24 -15.81
N CYS A 65 7.68 -5.98 -14.98
CA CYS A 65 7.92 -7.42 -15.21
C CYS A 65 6.97 -8.35 -14.44
N MET A 66 6.14 -7.83 -13.53
CA MET A 66 5.23 -8.61 -12.67
C MET A 66 5.94 -9.66 -11.80
N GLU A 67 7.22 -9.44 -11.48
CA GLU A 67 8.00 -10.31 -10.59
C GLU A 67 8.14 -9.69 -9.19
N LEU A 68 8.19 -10.54 -8.16
CA LEU A 68 8.48 -10.19 -6.76
C LEU A 68 9.98 -9.89 -6.59
N ASN A 69 10.39 -8.68 -6.95
CA ASN A 69 11.75 -8.19 -6.80
C ASN A 69 11.76 -6.95 -5.90
N SER A 70 12.84 -6.74 -5.15
CA SER A 70 13.06 -5.48 -4.44
C SER A 70 12.96 -4.30 -5.42
N LYS A 71 12.18 -3.29 -5.03
CA LYS A 71 11.90 -2.13 -5.86
C LYS A 71 12.90 -1.02 -5.56
N ILE A 72 13.15 -0.19 -6.56
CA ILE A 72 13.80 1.09 -6.41
C ILE A 72 12.83 2.22 -6.72
N VAL A 73 13.01 3.36 -6.08
CA VAL A 73 12.20 4.57 -6.27
C VAL A 73 13.04 5.65 -6.93
N LEU A 74 12.48 6.27 -7.98
CA LEU A 74 13.12 7.37 -8.69
C LEU A 74 12.96 8.69 -7.93
N PRO A 75 14.04 9.49 -7.71
CA PRO A 75 14.00 10.68 -6.86
C PRO A 75 13.18 11.85 -7.44
N ASN A 76 12.99 11.91 -8.76
CA ASN A 76 12.31 13.04 -9.42
C ASN A 76 10.78 12.89 -9.45
N CYS A 77 10.28 11.65 -9.46
CA CYS A 77 8.88 11.35 -9.76
C CYS A 77 8.26 10.27 -8.86
N ASN A 78 9.03 9.76 -7.89
CA ASN A 78 8.63 8.80 -6.87
C ASN A 78 8.01 7.49 -7.40
N HIS A 79 8.21 7.18 -8.68
CA HIS A 79 7.75 5.93 -9.27
C HIS A 79 8.70 4.80 -8.95
N ALA A 80 8.14 3.59 -8.75
CA ALA A 80 8.86 2.42 -8.31
C ALA A 80 8.89 1.31 -9.37
N MET A 81 10.04 0.65 -9.54
CA MET A 81 10.21 -0.56 -10.37
C MET A 81 11.40 -1.37 -9.86
N CYS A 82 11.57 -2.61 -10.31
CA CYS A 82 12.76 -3.37 -9.96
C CYS A 82 14.02 -2.80 -10.67
N LEU A 83 15.19 -3.04 -10.06
CA LEU A 83 16.47 -2.54 -10.56
C LEU A 83 16.78 -3.03 -11.99
N LYS A 84 16.37 -4.27 -12.32
CA LYS A 84 16.51 -4.84 -13.67
C LYS A 84 15.74 -4.04 -14.71
N CYS A 85 14.44 -3.82 -14.49
CA CYS A 85 13.61 -3.04 -15.40
C CYS A 85 14.10 -1.59 -15.55
N TYR A 86 14.63 -0.99 -14.48
CA TYR A 86 15.25 0.32 -14.56
C TYR A 86 16.49 0.33 -15.47
N HIS A 87 17.41 -0.63 -15.32
CA HIS A 87 18.60 -0.70 -16.15
C HIS A 87 18.25 -0.95 -17.62
N ASP A 88 17.35 -1.90 -17.88
CA ASP A 88 16.88 -2.23 -19.22
C ASP A 88 16.25 -1.01 -19.90
N TRP A 89 15.39 -0.29 -19.18
CA TRP A 89 14.76 0.91 -19.70
C TRP A 89 15.77 2.05 -19.93
N ARG A 90 16.70 2.28 -19.00
CA ARG A 90 17.70 3.35 -19.09
C ARG A 90 18.64 3.18 -20.27
N MET A 91 18.86 1.95 -20.75
CA MET A 91 19.61 1.70 -21.99
C MET A 91 18.90 2.25 -23.24
N ILE A 92 17.58 2.32 -23.22
CA ILE A 92 16.75 2.79 -24.34
C ILE A 92 16.39 4.27 -24.18
N SER A 93 16.04 4.70 -22.97
CA SER A 93 15.56 6.04 -22.68
C SER A 93 15.93 6.50 -21.29
N GLN A 94 16.50 7.70 -21.19
CA GLN A 94 16.79 8.36 -19.91
C GLN A 94 15.56 9.11 -19.37
N SER A 95 14.42 8.42 -19.28
CA SER A 95 13.17 8.95 -18.75
C SER A 95 12.47 7.93 -17.88
N CYS A 96 11.55 8.34 -17.02
CA CYS A 96 10.72 7.42 -16.25
C CYS A 96 9.78 6.63 -17.18
N PRO A 97 9.71 5.29 -17.09
CA PRO A 97 8.79 4.49 -17.91
C PRO A 97 7.31 4.77 -17.64
N PHE A 98 6.97 5.31 -16.47
CA PHE A 98 5.59 5.58 -16.06
C PHE A 98 5.12 6.98 -16.45
N CYS A 99 5.92 8.01 -16.16
CA CYS A 99 5.53 9.42 -16.35
C CYS A 99 6.39 10.20 -17.35
N ARG A 100 7.46 9.59 -17.89
CA ARG A 100 8.41 10.19 -18.85
C ARG A 100 9.23 11.37 -18.32
N ASP A 101 9.23 11.61 -17.00
CA ASP A 101 10.13 12.58 -16.38
C ASP A 101 11.60 12.25 -16.66
N SER A 102 12.41 13.30 -16.85
CA SER A 102 13.82 13.15 -17.23
C SER A 102 14.66 12.53 -16.11
N LEU A 103 15.48 11.53 -16.47
CA LEU A 103 16.42 10.86 -15.58
C LEU A 103 17.89 11.19 -15.91
N LYS A 104 18.13 12.18 -16.77
CA LYS A 104 19.49 12.52 -17.25
C LYS A 104 20.49 12.89 -16.14
N ARG A 105 20.01 13.38 -14.99
CA ARG A 105 20.83 13.79 -13.84
C ARG A 105 20.81 12.78 -12.69
N VAL A 106 20.17 11.63 -12.89
CA VAL A 106 20.01 10.58 -11.87
C VAL A 106 21.07 9.52 -12.12
N ASP A 107 21.92 9.29 -11.13
CA ASP A 107 22.89 8.20 -11.11
C ASP A 107 22.43 7.07 -10.18
N SER A 108 23.18 5.96 -10.15
CA SER A 108 22.88 4.79 -9.31
C SER A 108 22.84 5.12 -7.82
N GLY A 109 23.62 6.11 -7.37
CA GLY A 109 23.63 6.58 -5.98
C GLY A 109 22.38 7.37 -5.56
N ASP A 110 21.60 7.87 -6.52
CA ASP A 110 20.39 8.65 -6.25
C ASP A 110 19.13 7.79 -6.15
N LEU A 111 19.26 6.47 -6.37
CA LEU A 111 18.16 5.51 -6.35
C LEU A 111 17.91 5.01 -4.93
N TRP A 112 16.63 5.00 -4.53
CA TRP A 112 16.23 4.59 -3.19
C TRP A 112 15.69 3.17 -3.23
N VAL A 113 16.30 2.25 -2.50
CA VAL A 113 15.82 0.87 -2.39
C VAL A 113 14.62 0.82 -1.43
N LEU A 114 13.48 0.37 -1.94
CA LEU A 114 12.31 0.08 -1.11
C LEU A 114 12.56 -1.24 -0.39
N THR A 115 12.67 -1.17 0.92
CA THR A 115 12.91 -2.34 1.78
C THR A 115 11.57 -2.97 2.13
N ASP A 116 11.39 -4.25 1.80
CA ASP A 116 10.21 -5.02 2.21
C ASP A 116 10.36 -5.43 3.68
N THR A 117 9.23 -5.61 4.37
CA THR A 117 9.13 -6.29 5.67
C THR A 117 9.86 -7.64 5.72
N ARG A 118 9.92 -8.37 4.62
CA ARG A 118 10.65 -9.65 4.48
C ARG A 118 12.17 -9.47 4.48
N ASP A 119 12.66 -8.33 4.01
CA ASP A 119 14.10 -8.04 3.88
C ASP A 119 14.71 -7.53 5.20
N ILE A 120 13.87 -7.11 6.16
CA ILE A 120 14.32 -6.54 7.44
C ILE A 120 14.25 -7.57 8.56
N VAL A 121 15.40 -8.15 8.89
CA VAL A 121 15.53 -9.15 9.95
C VAL A 121 15.35 -8.55 11.36
N ASP A 122 15.72 -7.27 11.56
CA ASP A 122 15.58 -6.58 12.85
C ASP A 122 15.21 -5.09 12.68
N MET A 123 13.91 -4.80 12.82
CA MET A 123 13.36 -3.44 12.79
C MET A 123 13.94 -2.53 13.89
N GLN A 124 14.33 -3.08 15.04
CA GLN A 124 14.89 -2.29 16.14
C GLN A 124 16.26 -1.75 15.76
N THR A 125 17.12 -2.61 15.17
CA THR A 125 18.43 -2.18 14.68
C THR A 125 18.30 -1.17 13.53
N VAL A 126 17.42 -1.41 12.56
CA VAL A 126 17.19 -0.46 11.45
C VAL A 126 16.76 0.90 11.97
N THR A 127 15.79 0.94 12.87
CA THR A 127 15.30 2.19 13.47
C THR A 127 16.42 2.93 14.21
N ARG A 128 17.22 2.21 15.00
CA ARG A 128 18.35 2.79 15.74
C ARG A 128 19.39 3.41 14.82
N GLU A 129 19.79 2.70 13.75
CA GLU A 129 20.78 3.23 12.81
C GLU A 129 20.23 4.40 11.98
N ASN A 130 18.95 4.36 11.60
CA ASN A 130 18.28 5.48 10.91
C ASN A 130 18.25 6.75 11.77
N LEU A 131 17.92 6.62 13.06
CA LEU A 131 17.96 7.74 13.99
C LEU A 131 19.36 8.32 14.12
N ARG A 132 20.40 7.48 14.25
CA ARG A 132 21.79 7.94 14.30
C ARG A 132 22.18 8.74 13.06
N ARG A 133 21.83 8.24 11.87
CA ARG A 133 22.09 8.94 10.59
C ARG A 133 21.35 10.27 10.51
N LEU A 134 20.11 10.32 10.96
CA LEU A 134 19.31 11.54 11.02
C LEU A 134 19.97 12.59 11.91
N PHE A 135 20.38 12.23 13.13
CA PHE A 135 21.06 13.16 14.03
C PHE A 135 22.36 13.71 13.41
N ILE A 136 23.19 12.86 12.83
CA ILE A 136 24.42 13.27 12.13
C ILE A 136 24.11 14.22 10.96
N TYR A 137 23.05 13.95 10.20
CA TYR A 137 22.63 14.81 9.10
C TYR A 137 22.23 16.20 9.62
N ILE A 138 21.40 16.27 10.67
CA ILE A 138 20.97 17.53 11.29
C ILE A 138 22.18 18.34 11.78
N GLU A 139 23.14 17.69 12.44
CA GLU A 139 24.36 18.36 12.91
C GLU A 139 25.23 18.92 11.77
N LYS A 140 25.18 18.30 10.59
CA LYS A 140 25.95 18.70 9.41
C LYS A 140 25.23 19.68 8.50
N LEU A 141 23.98 20.04 8.80
CA LEU A 141 23.25 21.02 8.01
C LEU A 141 23.94 22.39 8.14
N PRO A 142 24.26 23.07 7.02
CA PRO A 142 24.80 24.42 7.09
C PRO A 142 23.80 25.34 7.76
N LEU A 143 24.27 26.16 8.70
CA LEU A 143 23.46 27.20 9.32
C LEU A 143 23.08 28.23 8.25
N ILE A 144 21.83 28.19 7.79
CA ILE A 144 21.27 29.24 6.92
C ILE A 144 20.93 30.42 7.82
N ILE A 145 21.85 31.38 7.95
CA ILE A 145 21.60 32.66 8.60
C ILE A 145 20.97 33.59 7.54
N PRO A 146 19.71 34.03 7.70
CA PRO A 146 19.14 35.02 6.78
C PRO A 146 19.94 36.32 6.84
N GLU A 147 20.37 36.83 5.68
CA GLU A 147 21.18 38.06 5.52
C GLU A 147 20.48 39.33 6.07
N ALA A 148 19.17 39.27 6.30
CA ALA A 148 18.34 40.40 6.73
C ALA A 148 18.62 40.94 8.16
N LEU A 149 19.51 40.31 8.94
CA LEU A 149 19.85 40.77 10.29
C LEU A 149 21.01 41.77 10.34
N PHE A 150 21.73 41.98 9.23
CA PHE A 150 22.88 42.91 9.21
C PHE A 150 22.55 44.34 8.76
N ASP A 151 21.38 44.59 8.15
CA ASP A 151 21.03 45.92 7.61
C ASP A 151 20.38 46.88 8.61
N THR A 152 20.02 46.44 9.82
CA THR A 152 19.33 47.31 10.79
C THR A 152 20.26 48.00 11.79
N TYR A 153 21.54 47.62 11.88
CA TYR A 153 22.46 48.22 12.84
C TYR A 153 23.35 49.33 12.27
N ASP A 154 23.42 49.48 10.95
CA ASP A 154 24.31 50.47 10.29
C ASP A 154 23.60 51.78 9.87
N SER A 155 22.32 51.95 10.25
CA SER A 155 21.58 53.20 10.01
C SER A 155 21.53 54.16 11.22
N HIS A 156 22.21 53.83 12.31
CA HIS A 156 22.27 54.68 13.52
C HIS A 156 23.68 55.22 13.85
N LEU A 157 24.65 55.08 12.94
CA LEU A 157 25.98 55.68 13.07
C LEU A 157 26.43 56.38 11.77
N ARG A 158 25.70 57.43 11.36
CA ARG A 158 26.28 58.63 10.73
C ARG A 158 25.28 59.77 10.57
#